data_AF-A0A1L9SW89-F1
#
_entry.id   AF-A0A1L9SW89-F1
#
_cell.length_a   1.000
_cell.length_b   1.000
_cell.length_c   1.000
_cell.angle_alpha   90.00
_cell.angle_beta   90.00
_cell.angle_gamma   90.00
#
_symmetry.space_group_name_H-M   'P 1'
#
loop_
_entity.id
_entity.type
_entity.pdbx_description
1 polymer ?
#
loop_
_entity_poly.entity_id
_entity_poly.type
_entity_poly.pdbx_seq_one_letter_code
_entity_poly.pdbx_strand_id
1 'polypeptide(L)'
;MPRDLRDRPPAHHRSKPYNDPRKPGQKKPKSRPQEKDTSVSINDLKRRIRDVKRLLNRRDLPADARVTQERVLKGHERELEQEMARRARSEMIRKYHFVRFLERKTATKHLNRLLRREKEARSEEMKETLARRIHSARVDLNYTIYFPLQEKYVSLYPKGSETKDEEEEGEEEEEVEEETEKEQKPAMWAVVEKAMEEGTLESLRDGVSGSTSIEEKTEKKRKEKKKKEEEEEKAASEEEDGFFE
;
A
#
# COMPACT_ATOMS: atom_id res chain seq x y z
N MET A 1 77.03 1.76 -40.88
CA MET A 1 76.66 0.72 -39.89
C MET A 1 76.92 1.31 -38.51
N PRO A 2 75.99 1.38 -37.52
CA PRO A 2 74.92 0.41 -37.26
C PRO A 2 73.54 0.94 -36.73
N ARG A 3 72.53 0.08 -36.92
CA ARG A 3 71.43 -0.34 -36.02
C ARG A 3 70.18 0.54 -35.84
N ASP A 4 69.18 0.08 -36.58
CA ASP A 4 67.75 0.29 -36.45
C ASP A 4 67.18 0.11 -35.04
N LEU A 5 66.16 0.92 -34.81
CA LEU A 5 65.24 0.92 -33.70
C LEU A 5 64.61 -0.46 -33.51
N ARG A 6 64.74 -1.00 -32.30
CA ARG A 6 63.79 -1.99 -31.78
C ARG A 6 62.94 -1.32 -30.72
N ASP A 7 61.67 -1.24 -31.04
CA ASP A 7 60.54 -0.97 -30.17
C ASP A 7 60.73 -1.57 -28.78
N ARG A 8 60.86 -0.68 -27.79
CA ARG A 8 60.65 -1.03 -26.39
C ARG A 8 59.36 -0.33 -25.96
N PRO A 9 58.26 -1.06 -25.73
CA PRO A 9 57.02 -0.43 -25.30
C PRO A 9 57.19 0.23 -23.92
N PRO A 10 56.53 1.37 -23.67
CA PRO A 10 56.65 2.08 -22.41
C PRO A 10 56.12 1.21 -21.27
N ALA A 11 56.92 1.08 -20.21
CA ALA A 11 56.54 0.36 -19.01
C ALA A 11 55.26 0.98 -18.42
N HIS A 12 54.18 0.21 -18.38
CA HIS A 12 52.99 0.55 -17.63
C HIS A 12 53.37 0.74 -16.15
N HIS A 13 53.46 1.99 -15.72
CA HIS A 13 53.46 2.33 -14.30
C HIS A 13 52.12 1.84 -13.72
N ARG A 14 52.15 0.68 -13.06
CA ARG A 14 51.08 0.27 -12.15
C ARG A 14 50.97 1.36 -11.08
N SER A 15 49.91 2.16 -11.16
CA SER A 15 49.48 3.01 -10.07
C SER A 15 49.23 2.12 -8.84
N LYS A 16 50.15 2.20 -7.87
CA LYS A 16 49.89 1.72 -6.51
C LYS A 16 48.61 2.41 -6.03
N PRO A 17 47.60 1.70 -5.50
CA PRO A 17 46.50 2.37 -4.84
C PRO A 17 47.08 3.15 -3.66
N TYR A 18 46.99 4.47 -3.73
CA TYR A 18 47.33 5.35 -2.63
C TYR A 18 46.36 5.04 -1.50
N ASN A 19 46.85 4.31 -0.50
CA ASN A 19 46.13 4.01 0.72
C ASN A 19 46.09 5.31 1.53
N ASP A 20 45.07 6.13 1.32
CA ASP A 20 44.83 7.36 2.08
C ASP A 20 44.49 6.98 3.54
N PRO A 21 45.38 7.20 4.50
CA PRO A 21 45.15 6.79 5.87
C PRO A 21 44.75 8.03 6.67
N ARG A 22 43.55 8.60 6.44
CA ARG A 22 42.90 9.59 7.33
C ARG A 22 41.46 9.96 6.90
N LYS A 23 40.48 9.11 7.21
CA LYS A 23 39.16 9.59 7.69
C LYS A 23 38.68 8.72 8.84
N PRO A 24 38.86 9.16 10.11
CA PRO A 24 38.27 8.48 11.24
C PRO A 24 36.77 8.84 11.30
N GLY A 25 35.89 7.83 11.30
CA GLY A 25 34.54 7.99 11.84
C GLY A 25 33.36 8.05 10.87
N GLN A 26 33.33 7.25 9.80
CA GLN A 26 32.02 6.84 9.25
C GLN A 26 31.46 5.71 10.11
N LYS A 27 30.76 6.08 11.18
CA LYS A 27 29.94 5.14 11.96
C LYS A 27 28.93 4.53 10.98
N LYS A 28 28.99 3.22 10.75
CA LYS A 28 27.90 2.49 10.07
C LYS A 28 26.58 2.93 10.71
N PRO A 29 25.54 3.28 9.94
CA PRO A 29 24.25 3.59 10.55
C PRO A 29 23.86 2.38 11.37
N LYS A 30 23.70 2.56 12.69
CA LYS A 30 23.13 1.54 13.56
C LYS A 30 21.82 1.14 12.90
N SER A 31 21.71 -0.10 12.44
CA SER A 31 20.44 -0.64 11.96
C SER A 31 19.41 -0.31 13.03
N ARG A 32 18.39 0.49 12.69
CA ARG A 32 17.24 0.70 13.58
C ARG A 32 16.84 -0.68 14.11
N PRO A 33 16.54 -0.83 15.41
CA PRO A 33 15.97 -2.08 15.91
C PRO A 33 14.78 -2.37 15.01
N GLN A 34 14.86 -3.42 14.19
CA GLN A 34 13.67 -3.89 13.51
C GLN A 34 12.77 -4.34 14.63
N GLU A 35 11.66 -3.63 14.83
CA GLU A 35 10.55 -4.12 15.61
C GLU A 35 10.33 -5.54 15.12
N LYS A 36 10.56 -6.52 16.01
CA LYS A 36 10.39 -7.91 15.65
C LYS A 36 8.92 -8.05 15.31
N ASP A 37 8.61 -8.15 14.02
CA ASP A 37 7.29 -8.47 13.52
C ASP A 37 6.77 -9.62 14.39
N THR A 38 5.80 -9.33 15.24
CA THR A 38 5.16 -10.31 16.12
C THR A 38 4.31 -11.31 15.32
N SER A 39 4.25 -11.13 13.99
CA SER A 39 3.61 -12.04 13.07
C SER A 39 4.37 -13.37 13.00
N VAL A 40 3.68 -14.43 13.42
CA VAL A 40 4.11 -15.81 13.27
C VAL A 40 4.45 -16.08 11.80
N SER A 41 5.58 -16.72 11.51
CA SER A 41 5.97 -17.04 10.13
C SER A 41 4.96 -18.00 9.49
N ILE A 42 4.68 -17.85 8.19
CA ILE A 42 3.85 -18.77 7.40
C ILE A 42 4.28 -20.23 7.59
N ASN A 43 5.59 -20.48 7.67
CA ASN A 43 6.12 -21.83 7.86
C ASN A 43 5.80 -22.39 9.25
N ASP A 44 5.75 -21.54 10.27
CA ASP A 44 5.34 -21.91 11.61
C ASP A 44 3.85 -22.24 11.68
N LEU A 45 3.00 -21.43 11.03
CA LEU A 45 1.56 -21.72 10.90
C LEU A 45 1.31 -23.03 10.18
N LYS A 46 1.99 -23.28 9.04
CA LYS A 46 1.92 -24.56 8.31
C LYS A 46 2.42 -25.74 9.15
N ARG A 47 3.44 -25.55 10.01
CA ARG A 47 3.88 -26.59 10.95
C ARG A 47 2.78 -26.88 11.98
N ARG A 48 2.26 -25.85 12.66
CA ARG A 48 1.17 -25.98 13.66
C ARG A 48 -0.05 -26.68 13.07
N ILE A 49 -0.50 -26.30 11.87
CA ILE A 49 -1.62 -26.95 11.17
C ILE A 49 -1.34 -28.45 10.96
N ARG A 50 -0.14 -28.81 10.50
CA ARG A 50 0.22 -30.23 10.31
C ARG A 50 0.24 -31.00 11.63
N ASP A 51 0.79 -30.42 12.68
CA ASP A 51 0.86 -31.04 14.00
C ASP A 51 -0.55 -31.25 14.59
N VAL A 52 -1.43 -30.26 14.42
CA VAL A 52 -2.84 -30.31 14.82
C VAL A 52 -3.60 -31.39 14.04
N LYS A 53 -3.43 -31.47 12.72
CA LYS A 53 -4.02 -32.53 11.87
C LYS A 53 -3.52 -33.91 12.27
N ARG A 54 -2.22 -34.05 12.55
CA ARG A 54 -1.63 -35.31 13.04
C ARG A 54 -2.21 -35.73 14.39
N LEU A 55 -2.47 -34.78 15.29
CA LEU A 55 -3.09 -35.05 16.59
C LEU A 55 -4.54 -35.52 16.42
N LEU A 56 -5.33 -34.86 15.57
CA LEU A 56 -6.72 -35.22 15.28
C LEU A 56 -6.85 -36.61 14.63
N ASN A 57 -5.85 -37.04 13.88
CA ASN A 57 -5.80 -38.37 13.26
C ASN A 57 -5.54 -39.51 14.26
N ARG A 58 -5.19 -39.21 15.53
CA ARG A 58 -5.04 -40.25 16.57
C ARG A 58 -6.42 -40.79 16.98
N ARG A 59 -6.51 -42.12 17.12
CA ARG A 59 -7.74 -42.82 17.50
C ARG A 59 -8.08 -42.65 18.99
N ASP A 60 -7.06 -42.47 19.84
CA ASP A 60 -7.20 -42.43 21.31
C ASP A 60 -7.45 -41.02 21.88
N LEU A 61 -7.98 -40.09 21.06
CA LEU A 61 -8.20 -38.71 21.49
C LEU A 61 -9.60 -38.54 22.09
N PRO A 62 -9.74 -38.02 23.34
CA PRO A 62 -11.03 -37.74 23.95
C PRO A 62 -11.88 -36.79 23.09
N ALA A 63 -13.21 -36.94 23.15
CA ALA A 63 -14.13 -36.15 22.33
C ALA A 63 -14.00 -34.63 22.58
N ASP A 64 -13.83 -34.21 23.83
CA ASP A 64 -13.66 -32.79 24.18
C ASP A 64 -12.33 -32.22 23.64
N ALA A 65 -11.24 -32.99 23.77
CA ALA A 65 -9.94 -32.66 23.18
C ALA A 65 -9.98 -32.59 21.64
N ARG A 66 -10.86 -33.37 20.99
CA ARG A 66 -11.07 -33.32 19.54
C ARG A 66 -11.75 -32.01 19.12
N VAL A 67 -12.84 -31.64 19.77
CA VAL A 67 -13.59 -30.40 19.45
C VAL A 67 -12.73 -29.16 19.65
N THR A 68 -11.97 -29.10 20.75
CA THR A 68 -11.04 -27.99 21.02
C THR A 68 -9.98 -27.89 19.94
N GLN A 69 -9.38 -29.03 19.56
CA GLN A 69 -8.33 -29.08 18.54
C GLN A 69 -8.83 -28.77 17.13
N GLU A 70 -10.09 -29.10 16.79
CA GLU A 70 -10.74 -28.68 15.56
C GLU A 70 -10.95 -27.16 15.50
N ARG A 71 -11.31 -26.51 16.63
CA ARG A 71 -11.39 -25.05 16.71
C ARG A 71 -10.02 -24.40 16.53
N VAL A 72 -8.99 -24.95 17.16
CA VAL A 72 -7.59 -24.51 17.00
C VAL A 72 -7.14 -24.65 15.55
N LEU A 73 -7.48 -25.77 14.89
CA LEU A 73 -7.16 -25.98 13.49
C LEU A 73 -7.72 -24.87 12.61
N LYS A 74 -9.02 -24.57 12.75
CA LYS A 74 -9.69 -23.50 12.01
C LYS A 74 -9.04 -22.13 12.29
N GLY A 75 -8.63 -21.88 13.53
CA GLY A 75 -7.91 -20.66 13.91
C GLY A 75 -6.60 -20.52 13.13
N HIS A 76 -5.76 -21.56 13.14
CA HIS A 76 -4.49 -21.51 12.41
C HIS A 76 -4.66 -21.47 10.88
N GLU A 77 -5.69 -22.13 10.33
CA GLU A 77 -6.00 -22.03 8.90
C GLU A 77 -6.40 -20.59 8.51
N ARG A 78 -7.21 -19.91 9.33
CA ARG A 78 -7.56 -18.49 9.14
C ARG A 78 -6.34 -17.57 9.25
N GLU A 79 -5.50 -17.77 10.27
CA GLU A 79 -4.24 -17.01 10.43
C GLU A 79 -3.32 -17.18 9.21
N LEU A 80 -3.23 -18.40 8.68
CA LEU A 80 -2.42 -18.71 7.50
C LEU A 80 -2.95 -17.97 6.26
N GLU A 81 -4.27 -17.97 6.05
CA GLU A 81 -4.91 -17.25 4.96
C GLU A 81 -4.67 -15.74 5.04
N GLN A 82 -4.82 -15.16 6.23
CA GLN A 82 -4.58 -13.73 6.46
C GLN A 82 -3.12 -13.34 6.18
N GLU A 83 -2.16 -14.13 6.66
CA GLU A 83 -0.74 -13.85 6.44
C GLU A 83 -0.35 -14.04 4.97
N MET A 84 -0.91 -15.04 4.28
CA MET A 84 -0.73 -15.18 2.82
C MET A 84 -1.31 -13.98 2.06
N ALA A 85 -2.52 -13.53 2.41
CA ALA A 85 -3.13 -12.35 1.81
C ALA A 85 -2.33 -11.07 2.08
N ARG A 86 -1.77 -10.91 3.30
CA ARG A 86 -0.88 -9.80 3.66
C ARG A 86 0.40 -9.78 2.81
N ARG A 87 1.01 -10.95 2.57
CA ARG A 87 2.18 -11.07 1.68
C ARG A 87 1.83 -10.75 0.24
N ALA A 88 0.76 -11.33 -0.30
CA ALA A 88 0.30 -11.06 -1.66
C ALA A 88 0.00 -9.56 -1.87
N ARG A 89 -0.67 -8.91 -0.89
CA ARG A 89 -0.88 -7.45 -0.89
C ARG A 89 0.44 -6.69 -0.91
N SER A 90 1.40 -7.08 -0.08
CA SER A 90 2.72 -6.43 -0.03
C SER A 90 3.50 -6.56 -1.33
N GLU A 91 3.42 -7.73 -1.99
CA GLU A 91 4.01 -7.97 -3.31
C GLU A 91 3.35 -7.11 -4.38
N MET A 92 2.02 -7.01 -4.39
CA MET A 92 1.27 -6.17 -5.32
C MET A 92 1.62 -4.69 -5.17
N ILE A 93 1.70 -4.21 -3.92
CA ILE A 93 2.14 -2.84 -3.62
C ILE A 93 3.53 -2.61 -4.21
N ARG A 94 4.51 -3.48 -3.95
CA ARG A 94 5.88 -3.32 -4.48
C ARG A 94 5.92 -3.35 -6.00
N LYS A 95 5.16 -4.26 -6.63
CA LYS A 95 5.10 -4.43 -8.08
C LYS A 95 4.62 -3.16 -8.80
N TYR A 96 3.58 -2.52 -8.28
CA TYR A 96 2.96 -1.35 -8.90
C TYR A 96 3.37 -0.01 -8.29
N HIS A 97 4.17 -0.02 -7.22
CA HIS A 97 4.60 1.18 -6.50
C HIS A 97 5.20 2.23 -7.45
N PHE A 98 6.15 1.82 -8.30
CA PHE A 98 6.86 2.74 -9.18
C PHE A 98 5.97 3.34 -10.26
N VAL A 99 5.14 2.52 -10.93
CA VAL A 99 4.20 2.98 -11.96
C VAL A 99 3.19 3.95 -11.35
N ARG A 100 2.60 3.60 -10.20
CA ARG A 100 1.67 4.46 -9.47
C ARG A 100 2.32 5.76 -9.00
N PHE A 101 3.60 5.72 -8.61
CA PHE A 101 4.34 6.91 -8.22
C PHE A 101 4.54 7.87 -9.39
N LEU A 102 4.92 7.34 -10.58
CA LEU A 102 5.05 8.15 -11.79
C LEU A 102 3.71 8.77 -12.17
N GLU A 103 2.64 7.96 -12.24
CA GLU A 103 1.32 8.47 -12.58
C GLU A 103 0.80 9.47 -11.55
N ARG A 104 1.07 9.26 -10.26
CA ARG A 104 0.73 10.25 -9.22
C ARG A 104 1.45 11.56 -9.47
N LYS A 105 2.74 11.52 -9.83
CA LYS A 105 3.52 12.72 -10.16
C LYS A 105 2.92 13.44 -11.37
N THR A 106 2.57 12.70 -12.42
CA THR A 106 1.93 13.23 -13.64
C THR A 106 0.56 13.85 -13.33
N ALA A 107 -0.32 13.13 -12.65
CA ALA A 107 -1.63 13.64 -12.24
C ALA A 107 -1.52 14.88 -11.32
N THR A 108 -0.53 14.92 -10.42
CA THR A 108 -0.28 16.08 -9.57
C THR A 108 0.20 17.29 -10.39
N LYS A 109 1.10 17.09 -11.36
CA LYS A 109 1.54 18.15 -12.29
C LYS A 109 0.34 18.69 -13.07
N HIS A 110 -0.47 17.80 -13.64
CA HIS A 110 -1.67 18.16 -14.42
C HIS A 110 -2.69 18.94 -13.58
N LEU A 111 -3.03 18.46 -12.38
CA LEU A 111 -3.94 19.17 -11.47
C LEU A 111 -3.40 20.56 -11.12
N ASN A 112 -2.12 20.69 -10.79
CA ASN A 112 -1.51 21.98 -10.46
C ASN A 112 -1.51 22.96 -11.66
N ARG A 113 -1.31 22.45 -12.89
CA ARG A 113 -1.40 23.26 -14.12
C ARG A 113 -2.81 23.81 -14.32
N LEU A 114 -3.83 22.96 -14.17
CA LEU A 114 -5.23 23.38 -14.30
C LEU A 114 -5.64 24.38 -13.22
N LEU A 115 -5.22 24.17 -11.96
CA LEU A 115 -5.45 25.12 -10.87
C LEU A 115 -4.76 26.47 -11.10
N ARG A 116 -3.62 26.50 -11.81
CA ARG A 116 -2.97 27.76 -12.21
C ARG A 116 -3.78 28.46 -13.30
N ARG A 117 -4.21 27.73 -14.34
CA ARG A 117 -5.04 28.26 -15.43
C ARG A 117 -6.38 28.80 -14.93
N GLU A 118 -7.02 28.13 -13.96
CA GLU A 118 -8.27 28.59 -13.33
C GLU A 118 -8.12 29.98 -12.67
N LYS A 119 -6.97 30.25 -12.03
CA LYS A 119 -6.69 31.56 -11.42
C LYS A 119 -6.44 32.67 -12.45
N GLU A 120 -5.92 32.30 -13.62
CA GLU A 120 -5.63 33.23 -14.73
C GLU A 120 -6.85 33.46 -15.64
N ALA A 121 -7.85 32.57 -15.58
CA ALA A 121 -9.05 32.61 -16.41
C ALA A 121 -9.92 33.85 -16.12
N ARG A 122 -10.23 34.60 -17.18
CA ARG A 122 -11.04 35.83 -17.11
C ARG A 122 -12.49 35.63 -17.55
N SER A 123 -12.74 34.65 -18.43
CA SER A 123 -14.07 34.34 -18.95
C SER A 123 -14.76 33.28 -18.08
N GLU A 124 -16.06 33.42 -17.88
CA GLU A 124 -16.87 32.48 -17.10
C GLU A 124 -17.00 31.12 -17.80
N GLU A 125 -17.12 31.10 -19.13
CA GLU A 125 -17.15 29.87 -19.93
C GLU A 125 -15.84 29.08 -19.81
N MET A 126 -14.69 29.78 -19.75
CA MET A 126 -13.39 29.13 -19.53
C MET A 126 -13.27 28.56 -18.11
N LYS A 127 -13.85 29.23 -17.11
CA LYS A 127 -13.84 28.71 -15.74
C LYS A 127 -14.69 27.45 -15.61
N GLU A 128 -15.85 27.40 -16.27
CA GLU A 128 -16.69 26.21 -16.22
C GLU A 128 -16.03 25.00 -16.88
N THR A 129 -15.40 25.19 -18.05
CA THR A 129 -14.64 24.11 -18.71
C THR A 129 -13.43 23.68 -17.88
N LEU A 130 -12.69 24.63 -17.31
CA LEU A 130 -11.57 24.33 -16.40
C LEU A 130 -12.04 23.60 -15.14
N ALA A 131 -13.19 23.96 -14.56
CA ALA A 131 -13.72 23.29 -13.37
C ALA A 131 -14.02 21.81 -13.64
N ARG A 132 -14.59 21.48 -14.82
CA ARG A 132 -14.81 20.09 -15.24
C ARG A 132 -13.49 19.34 -15.39
N ARG A 133 -12.50 19.95 -16.05
CA ARG A 133 -11.15 19.34 -16.20
C ARG A 133 -10.44 19.16 -14.86
N ILE A 134 -10.58 20.11 -13.93
CA ILE A 134 -10.04 20.03 -12.57
C ILE A 134 -10.68 18.87 -11.81
N HIS A 135 -11.99 18.68 -11.94
CA HIS A 135 -12.68 17.54 -11.33
C HIS A 135 -12.12 16.22 -11.86
N SER A 136 -12.04 16.05 -13.18
CA SER A 136 -11.45 14.86 -13.80
C SER A 136 -10.00 14.63 -13.32
N ALA A 137 -9.18 15.67 -13.25
CA ALA A 137 -7.80 15.58 -12.78
C ALA A 137 -7.68 15.22 -11.28
N ARG A 138 -8.66 15.65 -10.45
CA ARG A 138 -8.73 15.24 -9.04
C ARG A 138 -9.09 13.76 -8.92
N VAL A 139 -10.02 13.27 -9.73
CA VAL A 139 -10.35 11.83 -9.77
C VAL A 139 -9.15 11.02 -10.25
N ASP A 140 -8.43 11.48 -11.29
CA ASP A 140 -7.18 10.85 -11.76
C ASP A 140 -6.14 10.77 -10.63
N LEU A 141 -5.92 11.87 -9.89
CA LEU A 141 -5.00 11.86 -8.74
C LEU A 141 -5.44 10.87 -7.67
N ASN A 142 -6.71 10.89 -7.30
CA ASN A 142 -7.28 9.99 -6.30
C ASN A 142 -7.21 8.52 -6.75
N TYR A 143 -7.37 8.24 -8.03
CA TYR A 143 -7.21 6.91 -8.59
C TYR A 143 -5.80 6.38 -8.31
N THR A 144 -4.75 7.16 -8.57
CA THR A 144 -3.36 6.71 -8.28
C THR A 144 -3.09 6.44 -6.78
N ILE A 145 -3.80 7.15 -5.89
CA ILE A 145 -3.62 7.07 -4.43
C ILE A 145 -4.44 5.93 -3.83
N TYR A 146 -5.73 5.85 -4.19
CA TYR A 146 -6.74 5.01 -3.55
C TYR A 146 -7.11 3.75 -4.33
N PHE A 147 -6.51 3.50 -5.51
CA PHE A 147 -6.70 2.22 -6.20
C PHE A 147 -6.41 1.02 -5.27
N PRO A 148 -7.31 0.00 -5.24
CA PRO A 148 -7.20 -1.16 -4.36
C PRO A 148 -5.82 -1.81 -4.40
N LEU A 149 -5.24 -2.05 -3.22
CA LEU A 149 -3.86 -2.54 -3.12
C LEU A 149 -3.72 -4.04 -3.44
N GLN A 150 -4.83 -4.77 -3.46
CA GLN A 150 -4.88 -6.21 -3.71
C GLN A 150 -5.13 -6.54 -5.19
N GLU A 151 -5.55 -5.56 -5.99
CA GLU A 151 -5.88 -5.75 -7.40
C GLU A 151 -4.74 -5.31 -8.33
N LYS A 152 -4.81 -5.78 -9.58
CA LYS A 152 -3.88 -5.38 -10.63
C LYS A 152 -4.15 -3.92 -11.00
N TYR A 153 -3.16 -3.07 -10.81
CA TYR A 153 -3.26 -1.67 -11.22
C TYR A 153 -3.43 -1.54 -12.75
N VAL A 154 -4.40 -0.73 -13.16
CA VAL A 154 -4.63 -0.35 -14.56
C VAL A 154 -4.16 1.10 -14.73
N SER A 155 -3.15 1.29 -15.58
CA SER A 155 -2.51 2.59 -15.84
C SER A 155 -3.48 3.57 -16.50
N LEU A 156 -3.48 4.83 -16.05
CA LEU A 156 -4.23 5.91 -16.70
C LEU A 156 -3.43 6.59 -17.82
N TYR A 157 -2.10 6.50 -17.77
CA TYR A 157 -1.18 7.16 -18.70
C TYR A 157 -0.23 6.11 -19.28
N PRO A 158 -0.70 5.23 -20.19
CA PRO A 158 0.15 4.22 -20.78
C PRO A 158 1.26 4.87 -21.61
N LYS A 159 2.51 4.45 -21.39
CA LYS A 159 3.73 4.96 -22.06
C LYS A 159 3.75 4.84 -23.61
N GLY A 160 2.66 4.41 -24.23
CA GLY A 160 2.49 4.39 -25.69
C GLY A 160 1.79 5.64 -26.24
N SER A 161 1.17 6.47 -25.39
CA SER A 161 0.62 7.78 -25.77
C SER A 161 1.62 8.91 -25.57
N GLU A 162 2.71 8.67 -24.81
CA GLU A 162 3.89 9.53 -24.82
C GLU A 162 4.78 9.09 -26.00
N THR A 163 4.50 9.65 -27.17
CA THR A 163 5.47 9.66 -28.28
C THR A 163 6.82 10.15 -27.76
N LYS A 164 7.90 9.51 -28.24
CA LYS A 164 9.28 9.82 -27.89
C LYS A 164 9.68 11.22 -28.38
N ASP A 165 9.27 12.29 -27.73
CA ASP A 165 9.78 13.62 -28.06
C ASP A 165 10.01 14.40 -26.76
N GLU A 166 11.22 14.22 -26.21
CA GLU A 166 11.74 14.99 -25.07
C GLU A 166 12.22 16.41 -25.47
N GLU A 167 11.83 16.97 -26.63
CA GLU A 167 12.43 18.23 -27.13
C GLU A 167 11.50 19.37 -27.58
N GLU A 168 10.15 19.29 -27.55
CA GLU A 168 9.28 20.45 -27.85
C GLU A 168 8.27 20.77 -26.72
N GLU A 169 8.79 21.37 -25.64
CA GLU A 169 8.01 21.95 -24.54
C GLU A 169 7.25 23.21 -25.00
N GLY A 170 5.96 23.09 -25.35
CA GLY A 170 5.12 24.28 -25.45
C GLY A 170 3.68 24.04 -25.84
N GLU A 171 3.46 23.47 -27.02
CA GLU A 171 2.14 23.43 -27.67
C GLU A 171 1.56 22.01 -27.74
N GLU A 172 2.38 20.96 -27.87
CA GLU A 172 1.92 19.57 -28.00
C GLU A 172 1.35 18.97 -26.70
N GLU A 173 1.74 19.48 -25.52
CA GLU A 173 1.17 19.01 -24.25
C GLU A 173 -0.35 19.32 -24.12
N GLU A 174 -0.89 20.34 -24.80
CA GLU A 174 -2.34 20.62 -24.78
C GLU A 174 -3.15 19.63 -25.65
N GLU A 175 -2.58 19.15 -26.76
CA GLU A 175 -3.23 18.22 -27.67
C GLU A 175 -3.25 16.80 -27.08
N VAL A 176 -2.15 16.39 -26.41
CA VAL A 176 -2.09 15.13 -25.64
C VAL A 176 -3.03 15.16 -24.43
N GLU A 177 -3.24 16.33 -23.80
CA GLU A 177 -4.22 16.50 -22.70
C GLU A 177 -5.66 16.22 -23.16
N GLU A 178 -6.07 16.62 -24.38
CA GLU A 178 -7.40 16.33 -24.92
C GLU A 178 -7.56 14.88 -25.42
N GLU A 179 -6.50 14.25 -25.94
CA GLU A 179 -6.57 12.85 -26.40
C GLU A 179 -6.76 11.87 -25.24
N THR A 180 -6.17 12.12 -24.06
CA THR A 180 -6.36 11.27 -22.88
C THR A 180 -7.78 11.34 -22.28
N GLU A 181 -8.56 12.39 -22.57
CA GLU A 181 -9.99 12.45 -22.23
C GLU A 181 -10.86 11.58 -23.17
N LYS A 182 -10.38 11.29 -24.39
CA LYS A 182 -11.10 10.46 -25.38
C LYS A 182 -10.84 8.96 -25.18
N GLU A 183 -9.77 8.58 -24.49
CA GLU A 183 -9.53 7.18 -24.11
C GLU A 183 -10.56 6.72 -23.08
N GLN A 184 -11.14 5.53 -23.29
CA GLN A 184 -12.15 4.97 -22.38
C GLN A 184 -11.56 4.80 -20.98
N LYS A 185 -11.94 5.67 -20.05
CA LYS A 185 -11.49 5.60 -18.65
C LYS A 185 -11.83 4.22 -18.06
N PRO A 186 -10.92 3.61 -17.28
CA PRO A 186 -11.16 2.29 -16.69
C PRO A 186 -12.42 2.28 -15.81
N ALA A 187 -13.11 1.14 -15.71
CA ALA A 187 -14.31 1.01 -14.87
C ALA A 187 -14.06 1.40 -13.40
N MET A 188 -12.86 1.13 -12.88
CA MET A 188 -12.44 1.51 -11.53
C MET A 188 -12.35 3.03 -11.32
N TRP A 189 -12.17 3.81 -12.38
CA TRP A 189 -12.14 5.27 -12.31
C TRP A 189 -13.50 5.83 -11.86
N ALA A 190 -14.59 5.34 -12.44
CA ALA A 190 -15.95 5.73 -12.03
C ALA A 190 -16.29 5.28 -10.59
N VAL A 191 -15.71 4.17 -10.12
CA VAL A 191 -15.86 3.74 -8.72
C VAL A 191 -15.12 4.70 -7.78
N VAL A 192 -13.94 5.18 -8.17
CA VAL A 192 -13.18 6.17 -7.40
C VAL A 192 -13.90 7.51 -7.36
N GLU A 193 -14.52 7.94 -8.47
CA GLU A 193 -15.33 9.17 -8.50
C GLU A 193 -16.49 9.11 -7.49
N LYS A 194 -17.26 8.02 -7.48
CA LYS A 194 -18.33 7.82 -6.48
C LYS A 194 -17.79 7.76 -5.05
N ALA A 195 -16.70 7.03 -4.83
CA ALA A 195 -16.08 6.94 -3.51
C ALA A 195 -15.50 8.28 -3.04
N MET A 196 -15.10 9.16 -3.97
CA MET A 196 -14.66 10.53 -3.68
C MET A 196 -15.81 11.39 -3.21
N GLU A 197 -16.99 11.28 -3.84
CA GLU A 197 -18.21 11.98 -3.41
C GLU A 197 -18.71 11.49 -2.05
N GLU A 198 -18.66 10.18 -1.81
CA GLU A 198 -19.10 9.55 -0.56
C GLU A 198 -18.07 9.67 0.58
N GLY A 199 -16.84 10.07 0.30
CA GLY A 199 -15.75 10.11 1.28
C GLY A 199 -15.22 8.73 1.73
N THR A 200 -15.49 7.67 0.96
CA THR A 200 -15.17 6.26 1.27
C THR A 200 -13.89 5.74 0.61
N LEU A 201 -13.03 6.65 0.13
CA LEU A 201 -11.79 6.34 -0.62
C LEU A 201 -10.81 5.41 0.13
N GLU A 202 -10.69 5.54 1.45
CA GLU A 202 -9.80 4.68 2.25
C GLU A 202 -10.32 3.24 2.30
N SER A 203 -11.64 3.06 2.41
CA SER A 203 -12.27 1.74 2.41
C SER A 203 -12.08 1.02 1.08
N LEU A 204 -12.11 1.75 -0.04
CA LEU A 204 -11.80 1.23 -1.37
C LEU A 204 -10.34 0.75 -1.46
N ARG A 205 -9.40 1.57 -0.96
CA ARG A 205 -7.96 1.26 -1.02
C ARG A 205 -7.59 0.00 -0.25
N ASP A 206 -8.14 -0.16 0.95
CA ASP A 206 -7.81 -1.28 1.83
C ASP A 206 -8.58 -2.57 1.49
N GLY A 207 -9.52 -2.54 0.53
CA GLY A 207 -10.37 -3.69 0.19
C GLY A 207 -11.35 -4.04 1.32
N VAL A 208 -11.66 -3.06 2.15
CA VAL A 208 -12.35 -3.22 3.43
C VAL A 208 -13.87 -3.24 3.27
N SER A 209 -14.38 -2.89 2.09
CA SER A 209 -15.81 -2.89 1.77
C SER A 209 -16.52 -4.23 1.98
N GLY A 210 -15.79 -5.35 2.13
CA GLY A 210 -16.37 -6.67 2.42
C GLY A 210 -16.01 -7.34 3.75
N SER A 211 -14.97 -6.90 4.48
CA SER A 211 -14.40 -7.72 5.57
C SER A 211 -14.37 -7.08 6.97
N THR A 212 -14.16 -5.77 7.13
CA THR A 212 -14.00 -5.20 8.48
C THR A 212 -15.28 -4.64 9.09
N SER A 213 -16.35 -4.47 8.31
CA SER A 213 -17.65 -4.05 8.85
C SER A 213 -18.22 -5.03 9.89
N ILE A 214 -17.75 -6.28 9.90
CA ILE A 214 -18.11 -7.27 10.91
C ILE A 214 -17.17 -7.17 12.13
N GLU A 215 -15.87 -6.95 11.95
CA GLU A 215 -14.90 -6.89 13.05
C GLU A 215 -15.02 -5.59 13.87
N GLU A 216 -15.23 -4.44 13.23
CA GLU A 216 -15.44 -3.18 13.97
C GLU A 216 -16.80 -3.13 14.69
N LYS A 217 -17.86 -3.71 14.08
CA LYS A 217 -19.17 -3.81 14.76
C LYS A 217 -19.15 -4.81 15.91
N THR A 218 -18.43 -5.92 15.78
CA THR A 218 -18.32 -6.91 16.87
C THR A 218 -17.44 -6.42 18.01
N GLU A 219 -16.41 -5.63 17.73
CA GLU A 219 -15.56 -5.04 18.77
C GLU A 219 -16.24 -3.89 19.51
N LYS A 220 -17.00 -3.02 18.82
CA LYS A 220 -17.85 -2.00 19.47
C LYS A 220 -18.93 -2.63 20.35
N LYS A 221 -19.62 -3.67 19.86
CA LYS A 221 -20.68 -4.36 20.62
C LYS A 221 -20.13 -5.12 21.84
N ARG A 222 -18.89 -5.63 21.78
CA ARG A 222 -18.18 -6.23 22.92
C ARG A 222 -17.76 -5.19 23.97
N LYS A 223 -17.30 -4.00 23.55
CA LYS A 223 -16.92 -2.92 24.46
C LYS A 223 -18.13 -2.30 25.17
N GLU A 224 -19.26 -2.14 24.49
CA GLU A 224 -20.51 -1.69 25.13
C GLU A 224 -21.06 -2.71 26.13
N LYS A 225 -21.03 -4.01 25.79
CA LYS A 225 -21.52 -5.05 26.71
C LYS A 225 -20.67 -5.13 27.99
N LYS A 226 -19.35 -5.02 27.86
CA LYS A 226 -18.42 -5.05 29.00
C LYS A 226 -18.58 -3.83 29.92
N LYS A 227 -18.85 -2.65 29.35
CA LYS A 227 -19.11 -1.43 30.13
C LYS A 227 -20.41 -1.52 30.92
N LYS A 228 -21.44 -2.16 30.34
CA LYS A 228 -22.73 -2.36 31.01
C LYS A 228 -22.65 -3.37 32.16
N GLU A 229 -21.89 -4.46 31.99
CA GLU A 229 -21.65 -5.44 33.06
C GLU A 229 -20.85 -4.84 34.24
N GLU A 230 -19.86 -3.96 33.97
CA GLU A 230 -19.11 -3.25 35.04
C GLU A 230 -19.93 -2.19 35.79
N GLU A 231 -20.93 -1.56 35.14
CA GLU A 231 -21.84 -0.62 35.83
C GLU A 231 -22.88 -1.36 36.70
N GLU A 232 -23.35 -2.52 36.26
CA GLU A 232 -24.33 -3.33 37.00
C GLU A 232 -23.71 -3.99 38.25
N GLU A 233 -22.44 -4.42 38.18
CA GLU A 233 -21.71 -4.99 39.31
C GLU A 233 -21.36 -3.92 40.38
N LYS A 234 -21.08 -2.68 39.95
CA LYS A 234 -20.84 -1.57 40.89
C LYS A 234 -22.11 -1.11 41.60
N ALA A 235 -23.24 -1.04 40.89
CA ALA A 235 -24.53 -0.71 41.49
C ALA A 235 -24.98 -1.75 42.53
N ALA A 236 -24.72 -3.04 42.27
CA ALA A 236 -25.04 -4.10 43.22
C ALA A 236 -24.17 -4.06 44.49
N SER A 237 -22.91 -3.62 44.39
CA SER A 237 -22.01 -3.49 45.55
C SER A 237 -22.31 -2.27 46.44
N GLU A 238 -22.88 -1.19 45.88
CA GLU A 238 -23.28 -0.01 46.67
C GLU A 238 -24.60 -0.22 47.43
N GLU A 239 -25.48 -1.12 46.97
CA GLU A 239 -26.73 -1.44 47.69
C GLU A 239 -26.52 -2.40 48.89
N GLU A 240 -25.46 -3.21 48.91
CA GLU A 240 -25.17 -4.11 50.04
C GLU A 240 -24.48 -3.39 51.23
N ASP A 241 -23.72 -2.32 50.99
CA ASP A 241 -23.03 -1.56 52.05
C ASP A 241 -23.93 -0.52 52.77
N GLY A 242 -25.16 -0.28 52.27
CA GLY A 242 -26.12 0.67 52.86
C GLY A 242 -27.16 0.07 53.81
N PHE A 243 -27.14 -1.25 54.05
CA PHE A 243 -28.17 -1.95 54.85
C PHE A 243 -27.81 -2.16 56.33
N PHE A 244 -26.59 -1.78 56.76
CA PHE A 244 -26.15 -1.97 58.15
C PHE A 244 -25.57 -0.68 58.76
N GLU A 245 -26.37 0.39 58.78
CA GLU A 245 -26.18 1.51 59.70
C GLU A 245 -27.50 1.87 60.41
#